data_AF-A0A8H6YF29-F1
#
_entry.id   AF-A0A8H6YF29-F1
#
_cell.length_a   1.000
_cell.length_b   1.000
_cell.length_c   1.000
_cell.angle_alpha   90.00
_cell.angle_beta   90.00
_cell.angle_gamma   90.00
#
_symmetry.space_group_name_H-M   'P 1'
#
loop_
_entity.id
_entity.type
_entity.pdbx_description
1 polymer ?
#
loop_
_entity_poly.entity_id
_entity_poly.type
_entity_poly.pdbx_seq_one_letter_code
_entity_poly.pdbx_strand_id
1 'polypeptide(L)'
;MPSLLPSGPRHKAHTPVQNEMCEQCDQKPKFIEPSGVRHPYCSRSCVKQAQGANSSPCALFGCRATGKPAFSNFCSEEHGRRAQAVRSRQVEGCDSCHENPRASGDLCMACDRKTPRPKLKELAAGSTLFTDIRTQFLSEWDSPNADRPWIDKVYQVFVPRDVRARYNTYCANERATEKIKVFYSAQCICDMGTKTPVLCDFKSCGICCTIKSSFNEFAFGERFNTGRFGEGIYSYRNPNLADVHATSATSTPYRVMIACDIAVQLGYQVPAKESVFVESADAIVPAFIIMYTV
;
A
#
# COMPACT_ATOMS: atom_id res chain seq x y z
N MET A 1 -7.73 -28.02 58.41
CA MET A 1 -6.73 -27.03 57.95
C MET A 1 -7.12 -26.56 56.55
N PRO A 2 -7.92 -25.49 56.41
CA PRO A 2 -8.26 -24.91 55.11
C PRO A 2 -7.31 -23.76 54.74
N SER A 3 -6.76 -23.83 53.53
CA SER A 3 -5.79 -22.91 52.96
C SER A 3 -6.50 -21.69 52.35
N LEU A 4 -6.19 -20.48 52.83
CA LEU A 4 -6.66 -19.20 52.28
C LEU A 4 -5.75 -18.76 51.12
N LEU A 5 -6.34 -18.44 49.97
CA LEU A 5 -5.68 -17.77 48.84
C LEU A 5 -5.83 -16.24 48.96
N PRO A 6 -4.82 -15.44 48.53
CA PRO A 6 -4.89 -13.99 48.59
C PRO A 6 -5.54 -13.38 47.34
N SER A 7 -6.42 -12.40 47.57
CA SER A 7 -7.11 -11.59 46.57
C SER A 7 -6.21 -10.45 46.06
N GLY A 8 -5.97 -10.40 44.75
CA GLY A 8 -5.21 -9.35 44.07
C GLY A 8 -6.00 -8.04 43.86
N PRO A 9 -5.32 -6.92 43.55
CA PRO A 9 -5.92 -5.59 43.50
C PRO A 9 -6.77 -5.36 42.25
N ARG A 10 -7.95 -4.75 42.45
CA ARG A 10 -8.88 -4.33 41.41
C ARG A 10 -8.31 -3.17 40.57
N HIS A 11 -8.08 -3.41 39.28
CA HIS A 11 -7.82 -2.34 38.31
C HIS A 11 -9.08 -1.48 38.11
N LYS A 12 -8.94 -0.16 38.30
CA LYS A 12 -9.98 0.83 37.97
C LYS A 12 -10.10 0.93 36.44
N ALA A 13 -11.31 0.75 35.92
CA ALA A 13 -11.62 0.87 34.51
C ALA A 13 -11.39 2.31 34.02
N HIS A 14 -10.62 2.46 32.93
CA HIS A 14 -10.38 3.72 32.25
C HIS A 14 -11.65 4.13 31.48
N THR A 15 -12.29 5.22 31.88
CA THR A 15 -13.44 5.77 31.16
C THR A 15 -12.94 6.38 29.85
N PRO A 16 -13.53 6.06 28.68
CA PRO A 16 -13.11 6.64 27.41
C PRO A 16 -13.38 8.15 27.40
N VAL A 17 -12.35 8.93 27.09
CA VAL A 17 -12.42 10.39 26.93
C VAL A 17 -13.34 10.68 25.74
N GLN A 18 -14.57 11.10 26.02
CA GLN A 18 -15.52 11.48 24.97
C GLN A 18 -15.13 12.84 24.41
N ASN A 19 -14.84 12.88 23.10
CA ASN A 19 -14.43 14.10 22.41
C ASN A 19 -15.49 15.21 22.60
N GLU A 20 -15.09 16.35 23.17
CA GLU A 20 -16.03 17.40 23.58
C GLU A 20 -16.42 18.39 22.49
N MET A 21 -15.78 18.28 21.33
CA MET A 21 -15.87 19.23 20.23
C MET A 21 -17.03 18.92 19.26
N CYS A 22 -17.55 19.96 18.63
CA CYS A 22 -18.61 19.89 17.62
C CYS A 22 -18.17 19.10 16.39
N GLU A 23 -18.93 18.07 16.03
CA GLU A 23 -18.58 17.14 14.95
C GLU A 23 -18.57 17.77 13.55
N GLN A 24 -19.15 18.96 13.37
CA GLN A 24 -19.19 19.64 12.07
C GLN A 24 -18.05 20.64 11.87
N CYS A 25 -17.56 21.28 12.94
CA CYS A 25 -16.59 22.36 12.80
C CYS A 25 -15.30 22.13 13.58
N ASP A 26 -15.30 21.23 14.58
CA ASP A 26 -14.20 21.00 15.52
C ASP A 26 -13.64 22.26 16.22
N GLN A 27 -14.30 23.42 16.12
CA GLN A 27 -13.83 24.69 16.70
C GLN A 27 -14.51 25.06 18.02
N LYS A 28 -15.69 24.50 18.29
CA LYS A 28 -16.52 24.86 19.46
C LYS A 28 -16.98 23.60 20.18
N PRO A 29 -17.15 23.64 21.52
CA PRO A 29 -17.69 22.51 22.25
C PRO A 29 -19.13 22.21 21.82
N LYS A 30 -19.53 20.96 22.01
CA LYS A 30 -20.91 20.47 21.82
C LYS A 30 -21.90 21.30 22.66
N PHE A 31 -23.03 21.69 22.06
CA PHE A 31 -24.06 22.46 22.77
C PHE A 31 -24.75 21.59 23.81
N ILE A 32 -24.91 22.10 25.03
CA ILE A 32 -25.62 21.44 26.12
C ILE A 32 -26.84 22.30 26.45
N GLU A 33 -28.03 21.69 26.39
CA GLU A 33 -29.26 22.37 26.78
C GLU A 33 -29.32 22.63 28.29
N PRO A 34 -30.14 23.59 28.75
CA PRO A 34 -30.42 23.76 30.19
C PRO A 34 -30.96 22.49 30.86
N SER A 35 -31.57 21.58 30.08
CA SER A 35 -32.04 20.26 30.51
C SER A 35 -30.90 19.25 30.77
N GLY A 36 -29.66 19.59 30.39
CA GLY A 36 -28.50 18.69 30.44
C GLY A 36 -28.32 17.82 29.20
N VAL A 37 -29.23 17.88 28.21
CA VAL A 37 -29.09 17.12 26.97
C VAL A 37 -27.95 17.68 26.11
N ARG A 38 -26.99 16.82 25.75
CA ARG A 38 -25.83 17.18 24.92
C ARG A 38 -26.11 16.89 23.45
N HIS A 39 -25.90 17.89 22.61
CA HIS A 39 -26.04 17.78 21.16
C HIS A 39 -24.68 17.53 20.48
N PRO A 40 -24.62 16.80 19.35
CA PRO A 40 -23.37 16.55 18.63
C PRO A 40 -22.75 17.82 17.99
N TYR A 41 -23.50 18.92 17.93
CA TYR A 41 -23.10 20.16 17.27
C TYR A 41 -23.11 21.35 18.22
N CYS A 42 -22.29 22.37 17.94
CA CYS A 42 -22.22 23.60 18.76
C CYS A 42 -23.33 24.62 18.48
N SER A 43 -24.05 24.51 17.36
CA SER A 43 -25.07 25.49 16.96
C SER A 43 -26.07 24.93 15.95
N ARG A 44 -27.23 25.59 15.84
CA ARG A 44 -28.24 25.29 14.80
C ARG A 44 -27.69 25.49 13.37
N SER A 45 -26.72 26.39 13.18
CA SER A 45 -26.07 26.59 11.88
C SER A 45 -25.19 25.40 11.51
N CYS A 46 -24.43 24.86 12.46
CA CYS A 46 -23.65 23.62 12.25
C CYS A 46 -24.57 22.42 12.02
N VAL A 47 -25.72 22.35 12.69
CA VAL A 47 -26.75 21.34 12.39
C VAL A 47 -27.21 21.45 10.93
N LYS A 48 -27.53 22.66 10.46
CA LYS A 48 -27.98 22.88 9.07
C LYS A 48 -26.89 22.62 8.03
N GLN A 49 -25.64 22.98 8.31
CA GLN A 49 -24.50 22.67 7.42
C GLN A 49 -24.17 21.17 7.38
N ALA A 50 -24.30 20.48 8.52
CA ALA A 50 -24.24 19.02 8.54
C ALA A 50 -25.43 18.39 7.78
N GLN A 51 -26.51 19.15 7.56
CA GLN A 51 -27.76 18.71 6.92
C GLN A 51 -27.96 19.18 5.46
N GLY A 52 -27.10 20.02 4.86
CA GLY A 52 -27.24 20.51 3.47
C GLY A 52 -25.89 20.54 2.73
N ALA A 53 -25.74 20.14 1.46
CA ALA A 53 -26.63 20.38 0.33
C ALA A 53 -26.64 19.24 -0.72
N ASN A 54 -26.27 18.01 -0.35
CA ASN A 54 -26.44 16.84 -1.22
C ASN A 54 -26.99 15.68 -0.40
N SER A 55 -28.25 15.80 0.04
CA SER A 55 -28.99 14.66 0.59
C SER A 55 -29.31 13.71 -0.57
N SER A 56 -28.29 12.99 -1.06
CA SER A 56 -28.51 11.93 -2.03
C SER A 56 -29.45 10.91 -1.38
N PRO A 57 -30.44 10.38 -2.11
CA PRO A 57 -31.21 9.25 -1.60
C PRO A 57 -30.25 8.12 -1.21
N CYS A 58 -30.68 7.29 -0.28
CA CYS A 58 -29.95 6.10 0.11
C CYS A 58 -29.54 5.33 -1.16
N ALA A 59 -28.26 4.97 -1.26
CA ALA A 59 -27.73 4.25 -2.42
C ALA A 59 -28.36 2.86 -2.62
N LEU A 60 -29.16 2.35 -1.67
CA LEU A 60 -29.94 1.12 -1.81
C LEU A 60 -31.20 1.37 -2.65
N PHE A 61 -31.34 0.64 -3.76
CA PHE A 61 -32.51 0.80 -4.64
C PHE A 61 -33.81 0.47 -3.91
N GLY A 62 -34.80 1.37 -4.01
CA GLY A 62 -36.09 1.26 -3.32
C GLY A 62 -36.11 1.84 -1.90
N CYS A 63 -34.97 2.21 -1.33
CA CYS A 63 -34.93 2.93 -0.06
C CYS A 63 -35.15 4.44 -0.28
N ARG A 64 -36.17 5.01 0.35
CA ARG A 64 -36.50 6.44 0.26
C ARG A 64 -35.84 7.31 1.34
N ALA A 65 -35.03 6.71 2.22
CA ALA A 65 -34.34 7.45 3.26
C ALA A 65 -33.16 8.25 2.69
N THR A 66 -32.73 9.29 3.41
CA THR A 66 -31.56 10.10 3.03
C THR A 66 -30.26 9.35 3.30
N GLY A 67 -29.39 9.28 2.30
CA GLY A 67 -28.05 8.74 2.40
C GLY A 67 -27.15 9.62 3.28
N LYS A 68 -26.26 8.99 4.03
CA LYS A 68 -25.26 9.67 4.87
C LYS A 68 -23.86 9.39 4.32
N PRO A 69 -23.01 10.41 4.11
CA PRO A 69 -21.63 10.21 3.64
C PRO A 69 -20.81 9.29 4.55
N ALA A 70 -21.06 9.32 5.87
CA ALA A 70 -20.45 8.42 6.85
C ALA A 70 -20.69 6.93 6.57
N PHE A 71 -21.72 6.62 5.77
CA PHE A 71 -22.07 5.27 5.33
C PHE A 71 -22.07 5.17 3.80
N SER A 72 -21.15 5.83 3.08
CA SER A 72 -21.06 5.76 1.61
C SER A 72 -22.40 6.07 0.90
N ASN A 73 -23.13 7.08 1.38
CA ASN A 73 -24.46 7.47 0.90
C ASN A 73 -25.60 6.46 1.19
N PHE A 74 -25.42 5.53 2.12
CA PHE A 74 -26.50 4.73 2.69
C PHE A 74 -27.11 5.43 3.92
N CYS A 75 -28.40 5.19 4.21
CA CYS A 75 -29.09 5.91 5.30
C CYS A 75 -28.75 5.42 6.72
N SER A 76 -28.24 4.20 6.82
CA SER A 76 -27.81 3.57 8.08
C SER A 76 -26.59 2.71 7.84
N GLU A 77 -25.86 2.41 8.92
CA GLU A 77 -24.81 1.41 8.87
C GLU A 77 -25.36 0.04 8.47
N GLU A 78 -26.64 -0.30 8.68
CA GLU A 78 -27.23 -1.56 8.24
C GLU A 78 -27.51 -1.61 6.73
N HIS A 79 -27.97 -0.51 6.13
CA HIS A 79 -28.07 -0.42 4.66
C HIS A 79 -26.69 -0.34 4.00
N GLY A 80 -25.71 0.28 4.66
CA GLY A 80 -24.31 0.26 4.24
C GLY A 80 -23.61 -1.08 4.53
N ARG A 81 -23.98 -1.77 5.61
CA ARG A 81 -23.51 -3.11 6.00
C ARG A 81 -24.35 -4.15 5.27
N ARG A 82 -23.81 -4.50 4.11
CA ARG A 82 -23.20 -5.85 3.91
C ARG A 82 -23.99 -7.03 3.33
N ALA A 83 -25.27 -6.96 3.02
CA ALA A 83 -25.92 -8.14 2.44
C ALA A 83 -26.86 -7.79 1.30
N GLN A 84 -27.79 -6.87 1.52
CA GLN A 84 -28.87 -6.76 0.57
C GLN A 84 -28.42 -6.13 -0.75
N ALA A 85 -27.70 -5.01 -0.74
CA ALA A 85 -27.20 -4.39 -1.97
C ALA A 85 -26.19 -5.29 -2.72
N VAL A 86 -25.28 -5.96 -2.01
CA VAL A 86 -24.29 -6.86 -2.63
C VAL A 86 -24.93 -8.18 -3.10
N ARG A 87 -25.79 -8.82 -2.29
CA ARG A 87 -26.52 -10.07 -2.67
C ARG A 87 -27.55 -9.83 -3.78
N SER A 88 -28.21 -8.68 -3.78
CA SER A 88 -29.09 -8.27 -4.88
C SER A 88 -28.33 -7.75 -6.09
N ARG A 89 -26.98 -7.77 -6.06
CA ARG A 89 -26.07 -7.31 -7.13
C ARG A 89 -26.31 -5.86 -7.56
N GLN A 90 -26.82 -5.02 -6.66
CA GLN A 90 -26.98 -3.59 -6.90
C GLN A 90 -25.67 -2.83 -6.75
N VAL A 91 -24.72 -3.36 -5.97
CA VAL A 91 -23.37 -2.81 -5.81
C VAL A 91 -22.35 -3.95 -5.80
N GLU A 92 -21.13 -3.67 -6.28
CA GLU A 92 -20.05 -4.64 -6.27
C GLU A 92 -19.57 -4.91 -4.83
N GLY A 93 -19.46 -6.21 -4.51
CA GLY A 93 -18.92 -6.67 -3.24
C GLY A 93 -17.41 -6.54 -3.17
N CYS A 94 -16.90 -6.31 -1.98
CA CYS A 94 -15.48 -6.37 -1.62
C CYS A 94 -14.92 -7.75 -1.96
N ASP A 95 -13.78 -7.80 -2.64
CA ASP A 95 -13.18 -9.05 -3.12
C ASP A 95 -12.66 -9.94 -1.99
N SER A 96 -12.42 -9.38 -0.81
CA SER A 96 -11.91 -10.14 0.34
C SER A 96 -13.01 -10.77 1.19
N CYS A 97 -14.12 -10.07 1.43
CA CYS A 97 -15.16 -10.57 2.34
C CYS A 97 -16.48 -10.89 1.63
N HIS A 98 -16.71 -10.35 0.42
CA HIS A 98 -17.96 -10.40 -0.35
C HIS A 98 -19.22 -9.92 0.38
N GLU A 99 -19.10 -9.49 1.64
CA GLU A 99 -20.18 -8.92 2.41
C GLU A 99 -20.35 -7.44 2.08
N ASN A 100 -19.28 -6.65 2.20
CA ASN A 100 -19.37 -5.19 2.10
C ASN A 100 -19.33 -4.70 0.67
N PRO A 101 -19.93 -3.53 0.37
CA PRO A 101 -19.59 -2.82 -0.85
C PRO A 101 -18.10 -2.45 -0.90
N ARG A 102 -17.54 -2.41 -2.11
CA ARG A 102 -16.22 -1.83 -2.38
C ARG A 102 -16.21 -0.36 -1.97
N ALA A 103 -15.12 0.09 -1.36
CA ALA A 103 -14.96 1.47 -0.88
C ALA A 103 -13.58 2.06 -1.23
N SER A 104 -12.55 1.21 -1.36
CA SER A 104 -11.18 1.57 -1.68
C SER A 104 -10.66 0.57 -2.71
N GLY A 105 -10.80 0.92 -4.00
CA GLY A 105 -10.57 -0.02 -5.11
C GLY A 105 -11.46 -1.26 -4.97
N ASP A 106 -10.84 -2.43 -4.92
CA ASP A 106 -11.50 -3.74 -4.90
C ASP A 106 -11.95 -4.18 -3.48
N LEU A 107 -11.66 -3.39 -2.44
CA LEU A 107 -11.89 -3.74 -1.03
C LEU A 107 -12.83 -2.77 -0.31
N CYS A 108 -13.51 -3.26 0.72
CA CYS A 108 -14.26 -2.40 1.65
C CYS A 108 -13.33 -1.77 2.68
N MET A 109 -13.75 -0.68 3.33
CA MET A 109 -12.92 0.02 4.34
C MET A 109 -12.40 -0.88 5.46
N ALA A 110 -13.19 -1.86 5.91
CA ALA A 110 -12.77 -2.77 6.97
C ALA A 110 -11.72 -3.78 6.49
N CYS A 111 -11.86 -4.31 5.27
CA CYS A 111 -10.88 -5.19 4.66
C CYS A 111 -9.64 -4.40 4.24
N ASP A 112 -9.79 -3.20 3.66
CA ASP A 112 -8.69 -2.35 3.23
C ASP A 112 -7.77 -1.96 4.39
N ARG A 113 -8.35 -1.62 5.55
CA ARG A 113 -7.59 -1.39 6.80
C ARG A 113 -6.87 -2.63 7.33
N LYS A 114 -7.38 -3.82 7.00
CA LYS A 114 -6.80 -5.10 7.40
C LYS A 114 -5.79 -5.62 6.38
N THR A 115 -5.95 -5.29 5.10
CA THR A 115 -5.02 -5.68 4.05
C THR A 115 -3.79 -4.80 4.15
N PRO A 116 -2.67 -5.36 4.57
CA PRO A 116 -1.47 -4.57 4.74
C PRO A 116 -0.98 -4.18 3.34
N ARG A 117 -1.00 -2.87 3.03
CA ARG A 117 -0.42 -2.32 1.82
C ARG A 117 1.02 -1.87 2.08
N PRO A 118 1.93 -1.96 1.09
CA PRO A 118 3.24 -1.36 1.23
C PRO A 118 3.12 0.14 1.50
N LYS A 119 3.93 0.65 2.43
CA LYS A 119 4.06 2.08 2.69
C LYS A 119 5.36 2.59 2.09
N LEU A 120 5.35 3.82 1.60
CA LEU A 120 6.52 4.45 1.01
C LEU A 120 6.97 5.63 1.87
N LYS A 121 8.29 5.77 2.03
CA LYS A 121 8.91 6.94 2.68
C LYS A 121 10.00 7.47 1.78
N GLU A 122 9.91 8.74 1.41
CA GLU A 122 10.99 9.40 0.69
C GLU A 122 12.23 9.50 1.57
N LEU A 123 13.39 9.14 1.00
CA LEU A 123 14.68 9.30 1.66
C LEU A 123 15.20 10.72 1.43
N ALA A 124 15.76 11.32 2.47
CA ALA A 124 16.46 12.58 2.32
C ALA A 124 17.74 12.36 1.48
N ALA A 125 17.98 13.23 0.50
CA ALA A 125 19.12 13.13 -0.43
C ALA A 125 20.49 13.06 0.27
N GLY A 126 20.63 13.65 1.46
CA GLY A 126 21.85 13.60 2.27
C GLY A 126 21.93 12.43 3.27
N SER A 127 20.94 11.53 3.30
CA SER A 127 20.98 10.38 4.19
C SER A 127 22.02 9.35 3.73
N THR A 128 22.61 8.62 4.68
CA THR A 128 23.54 7.52 4.38
C THR A 128 22.87 6.49 3.48
N LEU A 129 21.62 6.11 3.79
CA LEU A 129 20.86 5.15 3.00
C LEU A 129 20.62 5.59 1.55
N PHE A 130 20.32 6.88 1.33
CA PHE A 130 20.21 7.41 -0.04
C PHE A 130 21.55 7.33 -0.77
N THR A 131 22.64 7.68 -0.08
CA THR A 131 24.01 7.67 -0.65
C THR A 131 24.45 6.25 -1.01
N ASP A 132 24.16 5.27 -0.17
CA ASP A 132 24.49 3.86 -0.41
C ASP A 132 23.74 3.33 -1.64
N ILE A 133 22.42 3.58 -1.71
CA ILE A 133 21.60 3.17 -2.86
C ILE A 133 22.02 3.90 -4.13
N ARG A 134 22.34 5.20 -4.06
CA ARG A 134 22.85 5.96 -5.19
C ARG A 134 24.17 5.39 -5.69
N THR A 135 25.10 5.10 -4.79
CA THR A 135 26.41 4.52 -5.13
C THR A 135 26.23 3.18 -5.85
N GLN A 136 25.40 2.31 -5.28
CA GLN A 136 25.13 1.00 -5.87
C GLN A 136 24.37 1.08 -7.19
N PHE A 137 23.43 2.03 -7.33
CA PHE A 137 22.71 2.23 -8.57
C PHE A 137 23.65 2.75 -9.66
N LEU A 138 24.59 3.65 -9.34
CA LEU A 138 25.47 4.28 -10.32
C LEU A 138 26.73 3.47 -10.65
N SER A 139 27.09 2.44 -9.86
CA SER A 139 28.37 1.73 -10.00
C SER A 139 28.57 1.02 -11.34
N GLU A 140 27.48 0.74 -12.04
CA GLU A 140 27.50 -0.03 -13.31
C GLU A 140 27.18 0.84 -14.54
N TRP A 141 27.14 2.17 -14.37
CA TRP A 141 26.83 3.12 -15.45
C TRP A 141 28.05 3.82 -16.02
N ASP A 142 29.26 3.51 -15.55
CA ASP A 142 30.51 4.19 -15.96
C ASP A 142 31.05 3.72 -17.32
N SER A 143 30.19 3.27 -18.24
CA SER A 143 30.60 2.97 -19.61
C SER A 143 30.90 4.28 -20.38
N PRO A 144 31.99 4.37 -21.15
CA PRO A 144 32.42 5.63 -21.80
C PRO A 144 31.38 6.29 -22.71
N ASN A 145 30.38 5.53 -23.16
CA ASN A 145 29.33 5.96 -24.09
C ASN A 145 27.91 5.87 -23.48
N ALA A 146 27.78 5.60 -22.18
CA ALA A 146 26.47 5.53 -21.53
C ALA A 146 26.12 6.87 -20.88
N ASP A 147 24.91 7.36 -21.17
CA ASP A 147 24.35 8.51 -20.46
C ASP A 147 24.21 8.14 -18.99
N ARG A 148 24.85 8.93 -18.13
CA ARG A 148 24.86 8.68 -16.69
C ARG A 148 23.53 9.15 -16.09
N PRO A 149 22.75 8.27 -15.45
CA PRO A 149 21.45 8.64 -14.96
C PRO A 149 21.55 9.63 -13.79
N TRP A 150 20.59 10.56 -13.75
CA TRP A 150 20.41 11.46 -12.63
C TRP A 150 19.28 10.94 -11.73
N ILE A 151 19.62 10.59 -10.48
CA ILE A 151 18.62 10.15 -9.49
C ILE A 151 17.91 11.38 -8.91
N ASP A 152 16.60 11.46 -9.13
CA ASP A 152 15.74 12.51 -8.59
C ASP A 152 15.32 12.18 -7.14
N LYS A 153 14.75 10.99 -6.93
CA LYS A 153 14.22 10.56 -5.63
C LYS A 153 14.44 9.08 -5.38
N VAL A 154 14.53 8.73 -4.10
CA VAL A 154 14.52 7.34 -3.64
C VAL A 154 13.47 7.18 -2.55
N TYR A 155 12.60 6.18 -2.69
CA TYR A 155 11.61 5.82 -1.70
C TYR A 155 11.96 4.48 -1.06
N GLN A 156 11.99 4.43 0.27
CA GLN A 156 12.04 3.17 1.00
C GLN A 156 10.67 2.51 1.01
N VAL A 157 10.64 1.22 0.70
CA VAL A 157 9.44 0.39 0.70
C VAL A 157 9.33 -0.37 2.02
N PHE A 158 8.27 -0.08 2.77
CA PHE A 158 7.89 -0.84 3.95
C PHE A 158 6.87 -1.90 3.57
N VAL A 159 7.36 -3.10 3.30
CA VAL A 159 6.50 -4.25 2.98
C VAL A 159 5.67 -4.69 4.19
N PRO A 160 4.47 -5.26 3.95
CA PRO A 160 3.65 -5.91 4.96
C PRO A 160 4.38 -6.93 5.84
N ARG A 161 3.89 -7.12 7.08
CA ARG A 161 4.47 -8.08 8.03
C ARG A 161 4.39 -9.52 7.54
N ASP A 162 3.30 -9.89 6.88
CA ASP A 162 3.12 -11.22 6.30
C ASP A 162 4.09 -11.48 5.15
N VAL A 163 4.29 -10.51 4.24
CA VAL A 163 5.31 -10.57 3.18
C VAL A 163 6.69 -10.77 3.78
N ARG A 164 7.04 -9.97 4.80
CA ARG A 164 8.33 -10.09 5.50
C ARG A 164 8.47 -11.46 6.17
N ALA A 165 7.41 -11.99 6.76
CA ALA A 165 7.40 -13.29 7.40
C ALA A 165 7.65 -14.41 6.38
N ARG A 166 6.96 -14.39 5.24
CA ARG A 166 7.19 -15.38 4.16
C ARG A 166 8.62 -15.32 3.62
N TYR A 167 9.15 -14.12 3.36
CA TYR A 167 10.54 -13.95 2.94
C TYR A 167 11.54 -14.50 3.97
N ASN A 168 11.31 -14.24 5.26
CA ASN A 168 12.18 -14.79 6.32
C ASN A 168 12.06 -16.32 6.43
N THR A 169 10.86 -16.88 6.27
CA THR A 169 10.64 -18.33 6.21
C THR A 169 11.33 -18.95 5.02
N TYR A 170 11.24 -18.33 3.84
CA TYR A 170 11.98 -18.76 2.65
C TYR A 170 13.48 -18.78 2.91
N CYS A 171 14.03 -17.71 3.49
CA CYS A 171 15.45 -17.65 3.86
C CYS A 171 15.87 -18.79 4.80
N ALA A 172 15.03 -19.10 5.80
CA ALA A 172 15.31 -20.14 6.78
C ALA A 172 15.24 -21.56 6.18
N ASN A 173 14.26 -21.81 5.30
CA ASN A 173 14.01 -23.13 4.73
C ASN A 173 15.02 -23.50 3.64
N GLU A 174 15.28 -22.57 2.72
CA GLU A 174 16.13 -22.82 1.54
C GLU A 174 17.63 -22.70 1.84
N ARG A 175 18.00 -22.55 3.13
CA ARG A 175 19.36 -22.21 3.57
C ARG A 175 19.92 -21.02 2.78
N ALA A 176 19.06 -20.08 2.41
CA ALA A 176 19.47 -18.87 1.72
C ALA A 176 20.31 -18.05 2.70
N THR A 177 21.60 -18.07 2.46
CA THR A 177 22.64 -17.64 3.38
C THR A 177 23.20 -16.29 2.98
N GLU A 178 22.93 -15.87 1.74
CA GLU A 178 23.34 -14.59 1.21
C GLU A 178 22.12 -13.78 0.74
N LYS A 179 22.15 -12.49 1.03
CA LYS A 179 21.19 -11.51 0.51
C LYS A 179 21.92 -10.62 -0.48
N ILE A 180 21.47 -10.66 -1.72
CA ILE A 180 22.04 -9.82 -2.77
C ILE A 180 21.03 -8.75 -3.15
N LYS A 181 21.52 -7.55 -3.44
CA LYS A 181 20.67 -6.51 -4.03
C LYS A 181 20.64 -6.65 -5.53
N VAL A 182 19.45 -6.52 -6.09
CA VAL A 182 19.18 -6.56 -7.52
C VAL A 182 18.24 -5.43 -7.90
N PHE A 183 18.08 -5.25 -9.19
CA PHE A 183 17.28 -4.22 -9.82
C PHE A 183 16.24 -4.84 -10.73
N TYR A 184 15.00 -4.44 -10.52
CA TYR A 184 13.86 -4.83 -11.34
C TYR A 184 13.26 -3.57 -11.96
N SER A 185 12.98 -3.63 -13.25
CA SER A 185 12.27 -2.57 -13.96
C SER A 185 11.13 -3.18 -14.75
N ALA A 186 10.09 -2.36 -14.94
CA ALA A 186 8.94 -2.67 -15.76
C ALA A 186 8.33 -1.36 -16.23
N GLN A 187 7.25 -1.47 -17.02
CA GLN A 187 6.49 -0.30 -17.43
C GLN A 187 5.92 0.47 -16.23
N CYS A 188 6.18 1.77 -16.17
CA CYS A 188 5.54 2.71 -15.26
C CYS A 188 4.66 3.66 -16.07
N ILE A 189 3.34 3.52 -15.94
CA ILE A 189 2.38 4.32 -16.71
C ILE A 189 1.78 5.48 -15.91
N CYS A 190 2.26 5.69 -14.69
CA CYS A 190 1.78 6.72 -13.78
C CYS A 190 2.92 7.67 -13.42
N ASP A 191 2.57 8.86 -12.93
CA ASP A 191 3.55 9.86 -12.51
C ASP A 191 4.08 9.58 -11.09
N MET A 192 4.55 8.35 -10.87
CA MET A 192 5.05 7.86 -9.58
C MET A 192 6.02 8.88 -8.96
N GLY A 193 5.78 9.27 -7.71
CA GLY A 193 6.66 10.16 -6.93
C GLY A 193 6.79 11.62 -7.40
N THR A 194 6.08 12.04 -8.46
CA THR A 194 6.04 13.46 -8.87
C THR A 194 5.23 14.34 -7.91
N LYS A 195 4.12 13.80 -7.38
CA LYS A 195 3.20 14.52 -6.47
C LYS A 195 3.27 13.97 -5.05
N THR A 196 3.06 12.67 -4.91
CA THR A 196 3.00 11.99 -3.62
C THR A 196 3.62 10.58 -3.72
N PRO A 197 4.11 10.02 -2.61
CA PRO A 197 4.66 8.67 -2.56
C PRO A 197 3.55 7.61 -2.51
N VAL A 198 2.65 7.61 -3.50
CA VAL A 198 1.50 6.71 -3.57
C VAL A 198 1.58 5.86 -4.84
N LEU A 199 1.35 4.56 -4.70
CA LEU A 199 1.29 3.61 -5.82
C LEU A 199 -0.08 3.68 -6.50
N CYS A 200 -0.13 3.89 -7.82
CA CYS A 200 -1.38 3.97 -8.58
C CYS A 200 -2.15 2.64 -8.61
N ASP A 201 -3.47 2.67 -8.81
CA ASP A 201 -4.32 1.46 -8.92
C ASP A 201 -4.48 0.94 -10.35
N PHE A 202 -3.76 1.49 -11.33
CA PHE A 202 -3.81 0.97 -12.70
C PHE A 202 -3.22 -0.43 -12.78
N LYS A 203 -4.04 -1.40 -13.21
CA LYS A 203 -3.61 -2.81 -13.36
C LYS A 203 -2.50 -2.98 -14.40
N SER A 204 -2.37 -2.05 -15.35
CA SER A 204 -1.32 -2.02 -16.36
C SER A 204 0.01 -1.43 -15.88
N CYS A 205 0.09 -0.86 -14.67
CA CYS A 205 1.34 -0.31 -14.15
C CYS A 205 2.21 -1.41 -13.53
N GLY A 206 3.18 -1.92 -14.31
CA GLY A 206 4.10 -2.97 -13.89
C GLY A 206 4.79 -2.66 -12.56
N ILE A 207 5.37 -1.46 -12.42
CA ILE A 207 6.04 -1.05 -11.17
C ILE A 207 5.08 -1.07 -9.97
N CYS A 208 3.92 -0.42 -10.08
CA CYS A 208 3.00 -0.32 -8.94
C CYS A 208 2.36 -1.67 -8.57
N CYS A 209 1.99 -2.47 -9.56
CA CYS A 209 1.45 -3.82 -9.33
C CYS A 209 2.47 -4.71 -8.62
N THR A 210 3.72 -4.75 -9.12
CA THR A 210 4.80 -5.55 -8.51
C THR A 210 5.09 -5.15 -7.07
N ILE A 211 5.09 -3.85 -6.75
CA ILE A 211 5.33 -3.40 -5.37
C ILE A 211 4.14 -3.76 -4.47
N LYS A 212 2.91 -3.48 -4.91
CA LYS A 212 1.68 -3.76 -4.15
C LYS A 212 1.57 -5.24 -3.79
N SER A 213 1.85 -6.10 -4.75
CA SER A 213 1.79 -7.56 -4.59
C SER A 213 3.05 -8.16 -3.96
N SER A 214 4.12 -7.38 -3.83
CA SER A 214 5.46 -7.87 -3.48
C SER A 214 5.85 -9.06 -4.37
N PHE A 215 5.84 -8.85 -5.68
CA PHE A 215 6.14 -9.83 -6.74
C PHE A 215 5.18 -11.02 -6.88
N ASN A 216 4.05 -11.06 -6.17
CA ASN A 216 3.03 -12.10 -6.38
C ASN A 216 2.16 -11.87 -7.63
N GLU A 217 2.19 -10.65 -8.16
CA GLU A 217 1.39 -10.21 -9.30
C GLU A 217 2.14 -9.09 -10.05
N PHE A 218 2.08 -9.13 -11.37
CA PHE A 218 2.64 -8.15 -12.30
C PHE A 218 1.51 -7.37 -12.98
N ALA A 219 1.81 -6.65 -14.06
CA ALA A 219 0.78 -5.96 -14.83
C ALA A 219 -0.30 -6.95 -15.31
N PHE A 220 -1.55 -6.52 -15.30
CA PHE A 220 -2.73 -7.28 -15.72
C PHE A 220 -3.01 -8.58 -14.97
N GLY A 221 -2.45 -8.77 -13.78
CA GLY A 221 -2.71 -9.97 -12.98
C GLY A 221 -1.78 -11.14 -13.25
N GLU A 222 -0.77 -10.94 -14.11
CA GLU A 222 0.20 -11.98 -14.43
C GLU A 222 0.98 -12.41 -13.19
N ARG A 223 1.26 -13.70 -13.05
CA ARG A 223 1.95 -14.24 -11.86
C ARG A 223 3.46 -14.29 -12.00
N PHE A 224 3.93 -14.25 -13.24
CA PHE A 224 5.34 -14.40 -13.58
C PHE A 224 5.64 -13.66 -14.88
N ASN A 225 6.92 -13.46 -15.15
CA ASN A 225 7.40 -13.09 -16.47
C ASN A 225 7.92 -14.34 -17.16
N THR A 226 7.77 -14.41 -18.48
CA THR A 226 8.33 -15.50 -19.29
C THR A 226 9.66 -15.06 -19.87
N GLY A 227 10.72 -15.82 -19.63
CA GLY A 227 12.04 -15.54 -20.15
C GLY A 227 12.85 -16.81 -20.44
N ARG A 228 14.16 -16.64 -20.61
CA ARG A 228 15.08 -17.74 -21.01
C ARG A 228 15.15 -18.91 -20.03
N PHE A 229 14.76 -18.70 -18.77
CA PHE A 229 14.78 -19.73 -17.72
C PHE A 229 13.36 -20.22 -17.37
N GLY A 230 12.36 -19.89 -18.20
CA GLY A 230 10.96 -20.23 -17.98
C GLY A 230 10.18 -19.14 -17.25
N GLU A 231 9.12 -19.56 -16.58
CA GLU A 231 8.21 -18.68 -15.84
C GLU A 231 8.81 -18.33 -14.47
N GLY A 232 8.99 -17.03 -14.21
CA GLY A 232 9.42 -16.56 -12.90
C GLY A 232 9.72 -15.07 -12.85
N ILE A 233 10.59 -14.69 -11.93
CA ILE A 233 10.93 -13.29 -11.66
C ILE A 233 12.34 -13.02 -12.14
N TYR A 234 12.47 -12.08 -13.07
CA TYR A 234 13.74 -11.70 -13.68
C TYR A 234 14.15 -10.33 -13.17
N SER A 235 15.35 -10.26 -12.61
CA SER A 235 15.97 -9.03 -12.13
C SER A 235 17.44 -9.00 -12.52
N TYR A 236 18.16 -7.93 -12.23
CA TYR A 236 19.55 -7.76 -12.65
C TYR A 236 20.42 -7.24 -11.52
N ARG A 237 21.64 -7.73 -11.40
CA ARG A 237 22.63 -7.09 -10.51
C ARG A 237 23.09 -5.75 -11.07
N ASN A 238 23.20 -5.65 -12.39
CA ASN A 238 23.59 -4.44 -13.09
C ASN A 238 22.32 -3.60 -13.42
N PRO A 239 22.15 -2.40 -12.82
CA PRO A 239 21.00 -1.54 -13.08
C PRO A 239 20.92 -1.02 -14.52
N ASN A 240 22.04 -0.84 -15.22
CA ASN A 240 22.04 -0.47 -16.65
C ASN A 240 21.37 -1.56 -17.51
N LEU A 241 21.54 -2.84 -17.17
CA LEU A 241 20.83 -3.94 -17.83
C LEU A 241 19.34 -3.99 -17.46
N ALA A 242 18.95 -3.52 -16.27
CA ALA A 242 17.55 -3.41 -15.90
C ALA A 242 16.86 -2.21 -16.57
N ASP A 243 17.59 -1.16 -16.92
CA ASP A 243 17.04 0.07 -17.53
C ASP A 243 16.37 -0.17 -18.88
N VAL A 244 16.82 -1.17 -19.65
CA VAL A 244 16.17 -1.52 -20.93
C VAL A 244 14.69 -1.88 -20.79
N HIS A 245 14.27 -2.26 -19.57
CA HIS A 245 12.88 -2.56 -19.22
C HIS A 245 12.15 -1.42 -18.51
N ALA A 246 12.86 -0.33 -18.18
CA ALA A 246 12.32 0.85 -17.50
C ALA A 246 11.60 1.78 -18.49
N THR A 247 10.44 1.35 -18.95
CA THR A 247 9.61 2.12 -19.89
C THR A 247 8.64 3.03 -19.14
N SER A 248 8.57 4.30 -19.55
CA SER A 248 7.55 5.25 -19.06
C SER A 248 6.53 5.51 -20.16
N ALA A 249 5.24 5.49 -19.81
CA ALA A 249 4.16 5.86 -20.74
C ALA A 249 3.60 7.26 -20.47
N THR A 250 4.22 8.02 -19.56
CA THR A 250 3.77 9.37 -19.22
C THR A 250 4.58 10.43 -19.97
N SER A 251 4.09 11.66 -20.00
CA SER A 251 4.83 12.80 -20.57
C SER A 251 6.01 13.24 -19.69
N THR A 252 6.23 12.60 -18.54
CA THR A 252 7.34 12.94 -17.64
C THR A 252 8.64 12.30 -18.13
N PRO A 253 9.79 12.95 -17.93
CA PRO A 253 11.09 12.39 -18.32
C PRO A 253 11.55 11.25 -17.38
N TYR A 254 10.79 10.97 -16.32
CA TYR A 254 11.22 10.06 -15.26
C TYR A 254 11.04 8.60 -15.65
N ARG A 255 12.08 7.82 -15.37
CA ARG A 255 12.07 6.36 -15.32
C ARG A 255 12.04 5.90 -13.87
N VAL A 256 11.54 4.69 -13.66
CA VAL A 256 11.36 4.11 -12.33
C VAL A 256 11.91 2.69 -12.30
N MET A 257 12.71 2.39 -11.28
CA MET A 257 13.29 1.07 -11.03
C MET A 257 13.11 0.68 -9.56
N ILE A 258 13.00 -0.62 -9.30
CA ILE A 258 12.88 -1.18 -7.96
C ILE A 258 14.21 -1.83 -7.58
N ALA A 259 14.83 -1.36 -6.51
CA ALA A 259 15.94 -2.09 -5.89
C ALA A 259 15.36 -3.09 -4.88
N CYS A 260 15.72 -4.35 -5.03
CA CYS A 260 15.15 -5.47 -4.28
C CYS A 260 16.23 -6.22 -3.52
N ASP A 261 15.86 -6.83 -2.40
CA ASP A 261 16.72 -7.80 -1.73
C ASP A 261 16.25 -9.21 -2.13
N ILE A 262 17.15 -9.99 -2.74
CA ILE A 262 16.92 -11.41 -3.06
C ILE A 262 17.68 -12.28 -2.08
N ALA A 263 17.03 -13.35 -1.62
CA ALA A 263 17.65 -14.43 -0.88
C ALA A 263 18.18 -15.50 -1.85
N VAL A 264 19.49 -15.76 -1.83
CA VAL A 264 20.14 -16.79 -2.66
C VAL A 264 20.95 -17.76 -1.81
N GLN A 265 21.26 -18.92 -2.38
CA GLN A 265 22.16 -19.90 -1.76
C GLN A 265 23.61 -19.39 -1.73
N LEU A 266 24.40 -19.86 -0.77
CA LEU A 266 25.81 -19.48 -0.66
C LEU A 266 26.58 -19.83 -1.94
N GLY A 267 27.35 -18.88 -2.45
CA GLY A 267 28.16 -19.09 -3.64
C GLY A 267 27.36 -19.07 -4.95
N TYR A 268 26.09 -18.65 -4.92
CA TYR A 268 25.32 -18.39 -6.13
C TYR A 268 26.01 -17.33 -6.99
N GLN A 269 26.58 -17.78 -8.11
CA GLN A 269 27.24 -16.90 -9.07
C GLN A 269 26.22 -16.40 -10.08
N VAL A 270 25.98 -15.09 -10.06
CA VAL A 270 25.24 -14.42 -11.12
C VAL A 270 26.26 -13.79 -12.05
N PRO A 271 26.35 -14.24 -13.31
CA PRO A 271 27.18 -13.55 -14.28
C PRO A 271 26.74 -12.09 -14.41
N ALA A 272 27.69 -11.14 -14.40
CA ALA A 272 27.39 -9.71 -14.36
C ALA A 272 26.49 -9.21 -15.51
N LYS A 273 26.50 -9.94 -16.64
CA LYS A 273 25.73 -9.63 -17.86
C LYS A 273 24.40 -10.37 -17.95
N GLU A 274 23.98 -11.03 -16.87
CA GLU A 274 22.87 -11.96 -16.88
C GLU A 274 21.79 -11.59 -15.87
N SER A 275 20.57 -12.00 -16.20
CA SER A 275 19.43 -11.87 -15.30
C SER A 275 19.55 -12.82 -14.11
N VAL A 276 19.27 -12.31 -12.91
CA VAL A 276 18.95 -13.11 -11.73
C VAL A 276 17.52 -13.61 -11.85
N PHE A 277 17.35 -14.93 -11.75
CA PHE A 277 16.06 -15.59 -11.85
C PHE A 277 15.68 -16.21 -10.51
N VAL A 278 14.45 -15.98 -10.07
CA VAL A 278 13.85 -16.69 -8.94
C VAL A 278 12.43 -17.15 -9.28
N GLU A 279 12.09 -18.37 -8.89
CA GLU A 279 10.78 -18.98 -9.14
C GLU A 279 9.72 -18.52 -8.14
N SER A 280 10.15 -18.19 -6.92
CA SER A 280 9.25 -17.83 -5.82
C SER A 280 9.27 -16.33 -5.55
N ALA A 281 8.08 -15.73 -5.44
CA ALA A 281 7.92 -14.36 -4.96
C ALA A 281 8.43 -14.18 -3.51
N ASP A 282 8.45 -15.26 -2.71
CA ASP A 282 8.97 -15.20 -1.34
C ASP A 282 10.51 -15.14 -1.31
N ALA A 283 11.21 -15.33 -2.43
CA ALA A 283 12.66 -15.19 -2.54
C ALA A 283 13.14 -13.74 -2.73
N ILE A 284 12.21 -12.81 -3.02
CA ILE A 284 12.51 -11.42 -3.39
C ILE A 284 11.58 -10.45 -2.69
N VAL A 285 12.12 -9.34 -2.19
CA VAL A 285 11.31 -8.27 -1.61
C VAL A 285 11.71 -6.90 -2.14
N PRO A 286 10.74 -6.04 -2.51
CA PRO A 286 11.04 -4.66 -2.90
C PRO A 286 11.56 -3.91 -1.67
N ALA A 287 12.72 -3.26 -1.80
CA ALA A 287 13.35 -2.51 -0.71
C ALA A 287 13.31 -1.01 -0.98
N PHE A 288 13.57 -0.60 -2.23
CA PHE A 288 13.58 0.80 -2.65
C PHE A 288 12.96 0.99 -4.02
N ILE A 289 12.42 2.19 -4.26
CA ILE A 289 12.02 2.68 -5.57
C ILE A 289 12.95 3.83 -5.91
N ILE A 290 13.57 3.77 -7.08
CA ILE A 290 14.52 4.76 -7.59
C ILE A 290 13.86 5.46 -8.78
N MET A 291 13.69 6.77 -8.67
CA MET A 291 13.26 7.63 -9.76
C MET A 291 14.47 8.35 -10.34
N TYR A 292 14.63 8.29 -11.65
CA TYR A 292 15.79 8.86 -12.33
C TYR A 292 15.45 9.29 -13.74
N THR A 293 16.34 10.07 -14.35
CA THR A 293 16.32 10.43 -15.77
C THR A 293 17.62 9.94 -16.41
N VAL A 294 17.58 9.61 -17.69
CA VAL A 294 18.75 9.28 -18.53
C VAL A 294 18.85 10.34 -19.61
#